data_AF-A0AA38YYY1-F1
#
_entry.id   AF-A0AA38YYY1-F1
#
_cell.length_a   1.000
_cell.length_b   1.000
_cell.length_c   1.000
_cell.angle_alpha   90.00
_cell.angle_beta   90.00
_cell.angle_gamma   90.00
#
_symmetry.space_group_name_H-M   'P 1'
#
loop_
_entity.id
_entity.type
_entity.pdbx_description
1 polymer ?
#
loop_
_entity_poly.entity_id
_entity_poly.type
_entity_poly.pdbx_seq_one_letter_code
_entity_poly.pdbx_strand_id
1 'polypeptide(L)'
;MLAREEEREELGDKPVKYHGKWPFRRVYGIQEPVSVALATLNLAMQFHGWVSFLILLYYKLPLRPDRKTFYEYTGLWHIYGILAMNAWFWNAVFHSRDVDLTEKLDYSSGVALLGFTLILAILRAFNVRDEAARVMIAAPLMAFVTTHILYLNFYKLDYGLNMKVCLIMGIAQLLLWTVWAGVTHHPSRRKLWVVVVGGALAMFLEIYDFPPYWGFVDAHAVWHALAIPFTYLWWSFVKDDSEFRTSALMKKVK
;
A
#
# COMPACT_ATOMS: atom_id res chain seq x y z
N MET A 1 18.96 -12.27 22.11
CA MET A 1 17.70 -11.49 22.22
C MET A 1 16.68 -12.30 22.98
N LEU A 2 16.14 -13.41 22.45
CA LEU A 2 15.10 -14.21 23.11
C LEU A 2 15.44 -14.65 24.54
N ALA A 3 16.61 -15.24 24.79
CA ALA A 3 17.01 -15.64 26.15
C ALA A 3 17.05 -14.46 27.15
N ARG A 4 17.42 -13.27 26.69
CA ARG A 4 17.40 -12.05 27.53
C ARG A 4 15.98 -11.55 27.79
N GLU A 5 15.05 -11.79 26.86
CA GLU A 5 13.64 -11.45 27.08
C GLU A 5 12.96 -12.43 28.02
N GLU A 6 13.32 -13.72 27.95
CA GLU A 6 12.83 -14.72 28.90
C GLU A 6 13.26 -14.35 30.33
N GLU A 7 14.53 -13.99 30.54
CA GLU A 7 15.01 -13.49 31.85
C GLU A 7 14.26 -12.23 32.31
N ARG A 8 13.95 -11.31 31.38
CA ARG A 8 13.19 -10.09 31.69
C ARG A 8 11.74 -10.41 32.06
N GLU A 9 11.10 -11.31 31.32
CA GLU A 9 9.74 -11.77 31.59
C GLU A 9 9.64 -12.42 32.97
N GLU A 10 10.61 -13.25 33.36
CA GLU A 10 10.71 -13.85 34.69
C GLU A 10 10.85 -12.80 35.81
N LEU A 11 11.52 -11.68 35.53
CA LEU A 11 11.68 -10.56 36.45
C LEU A 11 10.48 -9.59 36.45
N GLY A 12 9.45 -9.84 35.62
CA GLY A 12 8.28 -8.96 35.47
C GLY A 12 8.56 -7.68 34.67
N ASP A 13 9.69 -7.62 33.96
CA ASP A 13 10.08 -6.50 33.11
C ASP A 13 9.28 -6.49 31.80
N LYS A 14 9.09 -5.28 31.24
CA LYS A 14 8.46 -5.13 29.91
C LYS A 14 9.45 -5.46 28.78
N PRO A 15 8.93 -5.97 27.63
CA PRO A 15 9.76 -6.21 26.45
C PRO A 15 10.47 -4.94 25.96
N VAL A 16 11.67 -5.10 25.41
CA VAL A 16 12.46 -3.97 24.86
C VAL A 16 12.92 -4.24 23.44
N LYS A 17 13.13 -3.14 22.71
CA LYS A 17 13.70 -3.21 21.35
C LYS A 17 15.22 -3.32 21.39
N TYR A 18 15.76 -4.24 20.60
CA TYR A 18 17.20 -4.38 20.39
C TYR A 18 17.54 -3.82 19.01
N HIS A 19 18.40 -2.82 18.96
CA HIS A 19 18.72 -2.12 17.70
C HIS A 19 17.48 -1.61 16.96
N GLY A 20 16.45 -1.18 17.70
CA GLY A 20 15.19 -0.68 17.14
C GLY A 20 14.17 -1.76 16.73
N LYS A 21 14.49 -3.05 16.90
CA LYS A 21 13.63 -4.17 16.48
C LYS A 21 13.11 -4.98 17.67
N TRP A 22 11.90 -5.50 17.53
CA TRP A 22 11.33 -6.41 18.51
C TRP A 22 11.94 -7.83 18.40
N PRO A 23 12.06 -8.56 19.52
CA PRO A 23 12.56 -9.93 19.51
C PRO A 23 11.46 -10.93 19.11
N PHE A 24 11.65 -11.67 18.01
CA PHE A 24 10.71 -12.68 17.51
C PHE A 24 11.20 -14.12 17.67
N ARG A 25 10.25 -15.06 17.87
CA ARG A 25 10.49 -16.50 17.81
C ARG A 25 10.54 -16.95 16.35
N ARG A 26 11.67 -17.54 15.97
CA ARG A 26 11.91 -18.01 14.59
C ARG A 26 11.38 -19.41 14.38
N VAL A 27 10.87 -19.69 13.18
CA VAL A 27 10.33 -21.02 12.80
C VAL A 27 10.91 -21.41 11.45
N TYR A 28 11.59 -22.56 11.38
CA TYR A 28 12.28 -23.06 10.17
C TYR A 28 13.19 -22.03 9.47
N GLY A 29 13.81 -21.14 10.25
CA GLY A 29 14.69 -20.07 9.73
C GLY A 29 13.99 -18.77 9.33
N ILE A 30 12.65 -18.73 9.33
CA ILE A 30 11.85 -17.53 9.11
C ILE A 30 11.84 -16.69 10.39
N GLN A 31 12.14 -15.39 10.26
CA GLN A 31 12.18 -14.47 11.41
C GLN A 31 10.80 -14.12 11.93
N GLU A 32 9.88 -13.72 11.06
CA GLU A 32 8.52 -13.30 11.42
C GLU A 32 7.46 -14.12 10.65
N PRO A 33 7.20 -15.38 11.04
CA PRO A 33 6.39 -16.30 10.23
C PRO A 33 4.97 -15.82 9.97
N VAL A 34 4.36 -15.10 10.93
CA VAL A 34 3.01 -14.54 10.77
C VAL A 34 3.03 -13.37 9.78
N SER A 35 3.97 -12.43 9.93
CA SER A 35 4.14 -11.30 9.02
C SER A 35 4.36 -11.78 7.57
N VAL A 36 5.23 -12.78 7.37
CA VAL A 36 5.48 -13.40 6.06
C VAL A 36 4.22 -14.01 5.44
N ALA A 37 3.44 -14.77 6.22
CA ALA A 37 2.22 -15.40 5.73
C ALA A 37 1.18 -14.36 5.31
N LEU A 38 0.98 -13.32 6.13
CA LEU A 38 0.02 -12.25 5.86
C LEU A 38 0.46 -11.34 4.71
N ALA A 39 1.76 -11.04 4.59
CA ALA A 39 2.30 -10.30 3.45
C ALA A 39 2.14 -11.08 2.13
N THR A 40 2.38 -12.39 2.15
CA THR A 40 2.17 -13.28 1.00
C THR A 40 0.69 -13.34 0.60
N LEU A 41 -0.21 -13.38 1.58
CA LEU A 41 -1.65 -13.33 1.31
C LEU A 41 -2.09 -11.98 0.73
N ASN A 42 -1.52 -10.87 1.21
CA ASN A 42 -1.72 -9.55 0.59
C ASN A 42 -1.22 -9.51 -0.85
N LEU A 43 -0.03 -10.06 -1.13
CA LEU A 43 0.50 -10.18 -2.49
C LEU A 43 -0.47 -10.93 -3.40
N ALA A 44 -0.98 -12.08 -2.94
CA ALA A 44 -1.98 -12.86 -3.68
C ALA A 44 -3.28 -12.06 -3.90
N MET A 45 -3.71 -11.27 -2.91
CA MET A 45 -4.89 -10.42 -3.03
C MET A 45 -4.70 -9.27 -4.02
N GLN A 46 -3.51 -8.65 -4.06
CA GLN A 46 -3.16 -7.64 -5.06
C GLN A 46 -3.17 -8.23 -6.47
N PHE A 47 -2.56 -9.40 -6.65
CA PHE A 47 -2.55 -10.12 -7.93
C PHE A 47 -3.97 -10.46 -8.39
N HIS A 48 -4.78 -11.06 -7.51
CA HIS A 48 -6.18 -11.38 -7.80
C HIS A 48 -6.99 -10.13 -8.16
N GLY A 49 -6.83 -9.04 -7.38
CA GLY A 49 -7.46 -7.76 -7.65
C GLY A 49 -7.12 -7.20 -9.02
N TRP A 50 -5.83 -7.13 -9.34
CA TRP A 50 -5.30 -6.67 -10.62
C TRP A 50 -5.80 -7.50 -11.81
N VAL A 51 -5.71 -8.84 -11.73
CA VAL A 51 -6.23 -9.73 -12.78
C VAL A 51 -7.75 -9.57 -12.95
N SER A 52 -8.50 -9.47 -11.84
CA SER A 52 -9.95 -9.26 -11.92
C SER A 52 -10.33 -7.93 -12.60
N PHE A 53 -9.51 -6.90 -12.40
CA PHE A 53 -9.65 -5.61 -13.06
C PHE A 53 -9.31 -5.67 -14.55
N LEU A 54 -8.25 -6.38 -14.94
CA LEU A 54 -7.91 -6.65 -16.34
C LEU A 54 -9.06 -7.34 -17.07
N ILE A 55 -9.58 -8.41 -16.47
CA ILE A 55 -10.69 -9.19 -17.03
C ILE A 55 -11.91 -8.29 -17.24
N LEU A 56 -12.24 -7.46 -16.25
CA LEU A 56 -13.35 -6.50 -16.35
C LEU A 56 -13.15 -5.54 -17.54
N LEU A 57 -11.99 -4.87 -17.59
CA LEU A 57 -11.73 -3.83 -18.59
C LEU A 57 -11.74 -4.32 -20.03
N TYR A 58 -11.14 -5.49 -20.28
CA TYR A 58 -10.88 -5.96 -21.65
C TYR A 58 -11.90 -6.98 -22.15
N TYR A 59 -12.62 -7.66 -21.25
CA TYR A 59 -13.54 -8.74 -21.64
C TYR A 59 -15.00 -8.49 -21.24
N LYS A 60 -15.28 -7.56 -20.32
CA LYS A 60 -16.65 -7.30 -19.87
C LYS A 60 -17.14 -5.89 -20.18
N LEU A 61 -16.24 -4.91 -20.17
CA LEU A 61 -16.55 -3.53 -20.54
C LEU A 61 -16.34 -3.31 -22.04
N PRO A 62 -17.15 -2.42 -22.65
CA PRO A 62 -16.99 -2.08 -24.06
C PRO A 62 -15.66 -1.34 -24.28
N LEU A 63 -15.09 -1.55 -25.46
CA LEU A 63 -13.86 -0.91 -25.91
C LEU A 63 -14.15 0.15 -26.98
N ARG A 64 -13.26 1.12 -27.10
CA ARG A 64 -13.27 2.09 -28.20
C ARG A 64 -12.92 1.40 -29.54
N PRO A 65 -13.20 2.02 -30.69
CA PRO A 65 -12.83 1.47 -32.01
C PRO A 65 -11.33 1.16 -32.15
N ASP A 66 -10.46 1.92 -31.48
CA ASP A 66 -9.01 1.70 -31.42
C ASP A 66 -8.59 0.62 -30.39
N ARG A 67 -9.56 -0.17 -29.89
CA ARG A 67 -9.41 -1.21 -28.86
C ARG A 67 -8.92 -0.72 -27.49
N LYS A 68 -8.89 0.59 -27.25
CA LYS A 68 -8.56 1.14 -25.93
C LYS A 68 -9.76 1.12 -25.00
N THR A 69 -9.49 1.03 -23.71
CA THR A 69 -10.52 1.13 -22.67
C THR A 69 -11.12 2.53 -22.62
N PHE A 70 -12.42 2.66 -22.35
CA PHE A 70 -13.02 3.97 -22.11
C PHE A 70 -12.50 4.64 -20.84
N TYR A 71 -12.16 3.85 -19.82
CA TYR A 71 -11.67 4.32 -18.55
C TYR A 71 -10.30 5.01 -18.68
N GLU A 72 -10.25 6.31 -18.37
CA GLU A 72 -9.07 7.16 -18.63
C GLU A 72 -7.90 6.94 -17.66
N TYR A 73 -8.12 6.15 -16.59
CA TYR A 73 -7.14 5.88 -15.55
C TYR A 73 -6.59 4.44 -15.62
N THR A 74 -6.95 3.68 -16.65
CA THR A 74 -6.53 2.28 -16.82
C THR A 74 -5.02 2.08 -16.63
N GLY A 75 -4.18 2.89 -17.30
CA GLY A 75 -2.73 2.77 -17.19
C GLY A 75 -2.21 2.99 -15.76
N LEU A 76 -2.79 3.96 -15.03
CA LEU A 76 -2.39 4.23 -13.64
C LEU A 76 -2.67 3.03 -12.74
N TRP A 77 -3.80 2.35 -12.91
CA TRP A 77 -4.13 1.17 -12.11
C TRP A 77 -3.30 -0.07 -12.45
N HIS A 78 -2.80 -0.18 -13.68
CA HIS A 78 -1.82 -1.22 -14.03
C HIS A 78 -0.49 -0.98 -13.31
N ILE A 79 0.01 0.24 -13.34
CA ILE A 79 1.25 0.61 -12.64
C ILE A 79 1.07 0.40 -11.12
N TYR A 80 -0.08 0.81 -10.56
CA TYR A 80 -0.42 0.54 -9.16
C TYR A 80 -0.33 -0.95 -8.83
N GLY A 81 -0.98 -1.81 -9.64
CA GLY A 81 -0.98 -3.25 -9.39
C GLY A 81 0.43 -3.85 -9.38
N ILE A 82 1.27 -3.43 -10.33
CA ILE A 82 2.67 -3.89 -10.42
C ILE A 82 3.48 -3.42 -9.21
N LEU A 83 3.41 -2.13 -8.86
CA LEU A 83 4.13 -1.58 -7.71
C LEU A 83 3.65 -2.18 -6.38
N ALA A 84 2.34 -2.43 -6.26
CA ALA A 84 1.77 -3.06 -5.08
C ALA A 84 2.28 -4.48 -4.92
N MET A 85 2.24 -5.29 -5.98
CA MET A 85 2.81 -6.65 -5.95
C MET A 85 4.30 -6.64 -5.63
N ASN A 86 5.07 -5.70 -6.19
CA ASN A 86 6.49 -5.56 -5.87
C ASN A 86 6.73 -5.21 -4.38
N ALA A 87 5.96 -4.28 -3.81
CA ALA A 87 6.07 -3.91 -2.40
C ALA A 87 5.75 -5.08 -1.48
N TRP A 88 4.63 -5.78 -1.72
CA TRP A 88 4.24 -6.93 -0.88
C TRP A 88 5.20 -8.12 -1.02
N PHE A 89 5.82 -8.30 -2.19
CA PHE A 89 6.87 -9.29 -2.38
C PHE A 89 8.10 -8.97 -1.51
N TRP A 90 8.65 -7.75 -1.61
CA TRP A 90 9.83 -7.38 -0.81
C TRP A 90 9.55 -7.34 0.68
N ASN A 91 8.32 -6.98 1.06
CA ASN A 91 7.86 -7.04 2.44
C ASN A 91 7.89 -8.47 3.00
N ALA A 92 7.35 -9.45 2.26
CA ALA A 92 7.42 -10.85 2.67
C ALA A 92 8.87 -11.38 2.74
N VAL A 93 9.72 -10.97 1.79
CA VAL A 93 11.14 -11.36 1.77
C VAL A 93 11.90 -10.76 2.96
N PHE A 94 11.67 -9.49 3.30
CA PHE A 94 12.27 -8.81 4.44
C PHE A 94 11.88 -9.48 5.77
N HIS A 95 10.59 -9.72 6.00
CA HIS A 95 10.08 -10.39 7.20
C HIS A 95 10.54 -11.86 7.32
N SER A 96 10.89 -12.47 6.21
CA SER A 96 11.50 -13.81 6.20
C SER A 96 12.96 -13.74 6.62
N ARG A 97 13.72 -12.83 5.99
CA ARG A 97 15.16 -12.68 6.19
C ARG A 97 15.58 -11.22 6.07
N ASP A 98 15.63 -10.58 7.22
CA ASP A 98 16.16 -9.26 7.49
C ASP A 98 17.69 -9.26 7.36
N VAL A 99 18.13 -8.68 6.24
CA VAL A 99 19.51 -8.34 5.90
C VAL A 99 19.50 -7.01 5.15
N ASP A 100 20.63 -6.31 5.10
CA ASP A 100 20.74 -4.96 4.52
C ASP A 100 20.07 -4.80 3.14
N LEU A 101 20.19 -5.82 2.27
CA LEU A 101 19.59 -5.80 0.94
C LEU A 101 18.06 -5.88 0.99
N THR A 102 17.50 -6.82 1.75
CA THR A 102 16.04 -7.03 1.80
C THR A 102 15.35 -5.88 2.49
N GLU A 103 15.99 -5.32 3.51
CA GLU A 103 15.52 -4.14 4.22
C GLU A 103 15.47 -2.91 3.29
N LYS A 104 16.55 -2.63 2.56
CA LYS A 104 16.55 -1.53 1.59
C LYS A 104 15.50 -1.70 0.51
N LEU A 105 15.29 -2.91 0.01
CA LEU A 105 14.32 -3.18 -1.06
C LEU A 105 12.87 -3.11 -0.59
N ASP A 106 12.57 -3.55 0.63
CA ASP A 106 11.24 -3.38 1.24
C ASP A 106 10.90 -1.90 1.39
N TYR A 107 11.78 -1.13 2.04
CA TYR A 107 11.58 0.30 2.26
C TYR A 107 11.46 1.07 0.94
N SER A 108 12.33 0.79 -0.03
CA SER A 108 12.28 1.43 -1.34
C SER A 108 10.98 1.11 -2.08
N SER A 109 10.51 -0.13 -2.00
CA SER A 109 9.29 -0.57 -2.67
C SER A 109 8.04 0.02 -2.01
N GLY A 110 8.02 0.10 -0.68
CA GLY A 110 6.95 0.77 0.07
C GLY A 110 6.85 2.27 -0.23
N VAL A 111 8.00 2.96 -0.27
CA VAL A 111 8.07 4.38 -0.65
C VAL A 111 7.62 4.59 -2.10
N ALA A 112 8.05 3.74 -3.03
CA ALA A 112 7.63 3.83 -4.43
C ALA A 112 6.10 3.65 -4.59
N LEU A 113 5.53 2.67 -3.89
CA LEU A 113 4.08 2.43 -3.89
C LEU A 113 3.31 3.61 -3.28
N LEU A 114 3.71 4.11 -2.12
CA LEU A 114 3.06 5.26 -1.46
C LEU A 114 3.15 6.53 -2.32
N GLY A 115 4.32 6.80 -2.89
CA GLY A 115 4.52 7.92 -3.80
C GLY A 115 3.62 7.84 -5.04
N PHE A 116 3.55 6.66 -5.67
CA PHE A 116 2.70 6.46 -6.84
C PHE A 116 1.20 6.53 -6.50
N THR A 117 0.78 5.96 -5.38
CA THR A 117 -0.62 6.01 -4.94
C THR A 117 -1.06 7.42 -4.60
N LEU A 118 -0.17 8.29 -4.09
CA LEU A 118 -0.45 9.71 -3.93
C LEU A 118 -0.67 10.41 -5.27
N ILE A 119 0.18 10.17 -6.28
CA ILE A 119 -0.01 10.67 -7.64
C ILE A 119 -1.37 10.22 -8.17
N LEU A 120 -1.67 8.92 -8.08
CA LEU A 120 -2.93 8.34 -8.52
C LEU A 120 -4.12 9.01 -7.81
N ALA A 121 -4.06 9.18 -6.49
CA ALA A 121 -5.10 9.81 -5.70
C ALA A 121 -5.38 11.24 -6.16
N ILE A 122 -4.34 12.06 -6.40
CA ILE A 122 -4.49 13.42 -6.91
C ILE A 122 -5.16 13.39 -8.30
N LEU A 123 -4.59 12.64 -9.25
CA LEU A 123 -5.09 12.61 -10.63
C LEU A 123 -6.54 12.11 -10.71
N ARG A 124 -6.89 11.10 -9.89
CA ARG A 124 -8.24 10.56 -9.85
C ARG A 124 -9.20 11.48 -9.10
N ALA A 125 -8.83 12.01 -7.94
CA ALA A 125 -9.72 12.83 -7.12
C ALA A 125 -10.12 14.13 -7.82
N PHE A 126 -9.15 14.80 -8.45
CA PHE A 126 -9.38 16.04 -9.20
C PHE A 126 -9.84 15.81 -10.65
N ASN A 127 -10.07 14.55 -11.05
CA ASN A 127 -10.52 14.18 -12.40
C ASN A 127 -9.59 14.75 -13.51
N VAL A 128 -8.27 14.71 -13.30
CA VAL A 128 -7.27 15.23 -14.25
C VAL A 128 -7.13 14.26 -15.42
N ARG A 129 -7.43 14.75 -16.63
CA ARG A 129 -7.44 13.96 -17.87
C ARG A 129 -6.44 14.43 -18.91
N ASP A 130 -6.10 15.71 -18.86
CA ASP A 130 -5.09 16.30 -19.73
C ASP A 130 -3.72 15.69 -19.41
N GLU A 131 -3.01 15.23 -20.43
CA GLU A 131 -1.74 14.52 -20.27
C GLU A 131 -0.63 15.45 -19.80
N ALA A 132 -0.60 16.71 -20.25
CA ALA A 132 0.37 17.68 -19.78
C ALA A 132 0.17 17.99 -18.28
N ALA A 133 -1.08 18.18 -17.84
CA ALA A 133 -1.42 18.35 -16.43
C ALA A 133 -1.04 17.13 -15.59
N ARG A 134 -1.25 15.91 -16.10
CA ARG A 134 -0.82 14.67 -15.43
C ARG A 134 0.69 14.65 -15.22
N VAL A 135 1.47 15.00 -16.24
CA VAL A 135 2.93 15.05 -16.17
C VAL A 135 3.39 16.15 -15.20
N MET A 136 2.81 17.35 -15.25
CA MET A 136 3.15 18.46 -14.36
C MET A 136 2.92 18.11 -12.88
N ILE A 137 1.91 17.30 -12.56
CA ILE A 137 1.65 16.83 -11.20
C ILE A 137 2.56 15.66 -10.82
N ALA A 138 2.74 14.68 -11.71
CA ALA A 138 3.47 13.46 -11.42
C ALA A 138 4.98 13.68 -11.32
N ALA A 139 5.57 14.50 -12.21
CA ALA A 139 7.01 14.70 -12.29
C ALA A 139 7.67 15.17 -10.96
N PRO A 140 7.18 16.22 -10.27
CA PRO A 140 7.78 16.64 -9.01
C PRO A 140 7.65 15.58 -7.90
N LEU A 141 6.53 14.86 -7.85
CA LEU A 141 6.32 13.79 -6.88
C LEU A 141 7.23 12.59 -7.16
N MET A 142 7.38 12.18 -8.43
CA MET A 142 8.32 11.13 -8.82
C MET A 142 9.77 11.52 -8.53
N ALA A 143 10.15 12.78 -8.78
CA ALA A 143 11.48 13.28 -8.44
C ALA A 143 11.73 13.19 -6.94
N PHE A 144 10.80 13.69 -6.11
CA PHE A 144 10.89 13.59 -4.65
C PHE A 144 11.02 12.14 -4.17
N VAL A 145 10.14 11.24 -4.63
CA VAL A 145 10.15 9.81 -4.28
C VAL A 145 11.48 9.16 -4.66
N THR A 146 11.97 9.44 -5.88
CA THR A 146 13.24 8.90 -6.36
C THR A 146 14.40 9.41 -5.52
N THR A 147 14.47 10.72 -5.24
CA THR A 147 15.53 11.29 -4.37
C THR A 147 15.50 10.68 -2.97
N HIS A 148 14.31 10.49 -2.39
CA HIS A 148 14.18 9.85 -1.08
C HIS A 148 14.65 8.39 -1.10
N ILE A 149 14.26 7.60 -2.11
CA ILE A 149 14.75 6.23 -2.29
C ILE A 149 16.28 6.20 -2.44
N LEU A 150 16.85 7.09 -3.25
CA LEU A 150 18.31 7.18 -3.43
C LEU A 150 19.01 7.53 -2.10
N TYR A 151 18.45 8.44 -1.30
CA TYR A 151 18.96 8.78 0.03
C TYR A 151 19.00 7.55 0.95
N LEU A 152 17.91 6.77 1.01
CA LEU A 152 17.83 5.57 1.85
C LEU A 152 18.82 4.48 1.43
N ASN A 153 19.10 4.35 0.14
CA ASN A 153 19.99 3.30 -0.40
C ASN A 153 21.47 3.65 -0.32
N PHE A 154 21.82 4.90 -0.66
CA PHE A 154 23.20 5.32 -0.92
C PHE A 154 23.81 6.24 0.14
N TYR A 155 22.98 6.88 0.98
CA TYR A 155 23.48 7.77 2.02
C TYR A 155 23.25 7.21 3.42
N LYS A 156 21.99 7.12 3.85
CA LYS A 156 21.62 6.61 5.17
C LYS A 156 20.20 6.10 5.15
N LEU A 157 20.01 4.84 5.55
CA LEU A 157 18.69 4.30 5.84
C LEU A 157 18.22 4.87 7.19
N ASP A 158 17.63 6.07 7.16
CA ASP A 158 17.10 6.74 8.34
C ASP A 158 15.62 6.39 8.54
N TYR A 159 15.35 5.44 9.45
CA TYR A 159 13.99 4.97 9.75
C TYR A 159 13.06 6.09 10.20
N GLY A 160 13.57 7.05 10.99
CA GLY A 160 12.77 8.16 11.52
C GLY A 160 12.35 9.13 10.41
N LEU A 161 13.26 9.44 9.49
CA LEU A 161 12.93 10.23 8.30
C LEU A 161 11.96 9.46 7.39
N ASN A 162 12.23 8.19 7.12
CA ASN A 162 11.37 7.37 6.27
C ASN A 162 9.94 7.31 6.81
N MET A 163 9.78 7.04 8.11
CA MET A 163 8.48 7.02 8.78
C MET A 163 7.73 8.33 8.59
N LYS A 164 8.39 9.49 8.79
CA LYS A 164 7.77 10.81 8.58
C LYS A 164 7.33 11.02 7.14
N VAL A 165 8.19 10.69 6.16
CA VAL A 165 7.88 10.84 4.73
C VAL A 165 6.69 9.96 4.35
N CYS A 166 6.69 8.69 4.74
CA CYS A 166 5.58 7.76 4.50
C CYS A 166 4.28 8.21 5.18
N LEU A 167 4.33 8.65 6.45
CA LEU A 167 3.16 9.16 7.16
C LEU A 167 2.58 10.41 6.51
N ILE A 168 3.41 11.36 6.07
CA ILE A 168 2.93 12.58 5.38
C ILE A 168 2.22 12.21 4.07
N MET A 169 2.82 11.34 3.24
CA MET A 169 2.18 10.86 2.01
C MET A 169 0.87 10.10 2.32
N GLY A 170 0.89 9.27 3.37
CA GLY A 170 -0.27 8.51 3.87
C GLY A 170 -1.43 9.39 4.34
N ILE A 171 -1.15 10.44 5.11
CA ILE A 171 -2.16 11.41 5.54
C ILE A 171 -2.71 12.17 4.33
N ALA A 172 -1.84 12.63 3.42
CA ALA A 172 -2.26 13.37 2.23
C ALA A 172 -3.23 12.55 1.37
N GLN A 173 -2.94 11.27 1.11
CA GLN A 173 -3.85 10.40 0.35
C GLN A 173 -5.17 10.15 1.10
N LEU A 174 -5.15 9.95 2.42
CA LEU A 174 -6.37 9.73 3.20
C LEU A 174 -7.27 10.96 3.15
N LEU A 175 -6.70 12.17 3.27
CA LEU A 175 -7.45 13.42 3.14
C LEU A 175 -8.05 13.57 1.74
N LEU A 176 -7.28 13.30 0.69
CA LEU A 176 -7.77 13.36 -0.70
C LEU A 176 -8.97 12.42 -0.92
N TRP A 177 -8.86 11.17 -0.48
CA TRP A 177 -9.94 10.19 -0.63
C TRP A 177 -11.15 10.51 0.26
N THR A 178 -10.93 11.06 1.45
CA THR A 178 -11.99 11.54 2.35
C THR A 178 -12.80 12.66 1.70
N VAL A 179 -12.11 13.69 1.20
CA VAL A 179 -12.75 14.82 0.51
C VAL A 179 -13.47 14.33 -0.73
N TRP A 180 -12.83 13.46 -1.53
CA TRP A 180 -13.47 12.90 -2.72
C TRP A 180 -14.72 12.08 -2.38
N ALA A 181 -14.69 11.23 -1.35
CA ALA A 181 -15.84 10.42 -0.93
C ALA A 181 -16.99 11.27 -0.35
N GLY A 182 -16.66 12.40 0.29
CA GLY A 182 -17.63 13.35 0.84
C GLY A 182 -18.28 14.22 -0.23
N VAL A 183 -17.50 14.72 -1.19
CA VAL A 183 -17.97 15.63 -2.25
C VAL A 183 -18.65 14.86 -3.38
N THR A 184 -18.16 13.65 -3.72
CA THR A 184 -18.75 12.89 -4.82
C THR A 184 -19.91 12.02 -4.38
N HIS A 185 -20.97 11.99 -5.18
CA HIS A 185 -22.09 11.05 -5.03
C HIS A 185 -21.80 9.71 -5.73
N HIS A 186 -20.54 9.27 -5.74
CA HIS A 186 -20.16 8.01 -6.39
C HIS A 186 -20.89 6.82 -5.74
N PRO A 187 -21.51 5.90 -6.50
CA PRO A 187 -22.27 4.78 -5.95
C PRO A 187 -21.45 3.94 -4.95
N SER A 188 -20.16 3.78 -5.21
CA SER A 188 -19.25 2.95 -4.40
C SER A 188 -18.50 3.71 -3.30
N ARG A 189 -18.90 4.94 -2.96
CA ARG A 189 -18.23 5.74 -1.92
C ARG A 189 -18.17 5.06 -0.55
N ARG A 190 -19.13 4.17 -0.22
CA ARG A 190 -19.12 3.41 1.04
C ARG A 190 -17.90 2.49 1.16
N LYS A 191 -17.50 1.82 0.07
CA LYS A 191 -16.30 0.98 0.02
C LYS A 191 -15.06 1.82 0.30
N LEU A 192 -15.00 3.01 -0.30
CA LEU A 192 -13.92 3.96 -0.08
C LEU A 192 -13.85 4.48 1.36
N TRP A 193 -15.00 4.81 1.99
CA TRP A 193 -15.03 5.20 3.40
C TRP A 193 -14.45 4.12 4.31
N VAL A 194 -14.79 2.84 4.06
CA VAL A 194 -14.20 1.71 4.81
C VAL A 194 -12.69 1.64 4.61
N VAL A 195 -12.20 1.82 3.38
CA VAL A 195 -10.76 1.83 3.09
C VAL A 195 -10.06 3.01 3.76
N VAL A 196 -10.67 4.20 3.80
CA VAL A 196 -10.12 5.40 4.46
C VAL A 196 -10.02 5.20 5.98
N VAL A 197 -11.11 4.77 6.62
CA VAL A 197 -11.13 4.52 8.07
C VAL A 197 -10.16 3.38 8.42
N GLY A 198 -10.15 2.32 7.61
CA GLY A 198 -9.22 1.21 7.73
C GLY A 198 -7.77 1.64 7.58
N GLY A 199 -7.46 2.51 6.63
CA GLY A 199 -6.13 3.08 6.43
C GLY A 199 -5.67 3.95 7.59
N ALA A 200 -6.58 4.74 8.18
CA ALA A 200 -6.27 5.52 9.38
C ALA A 200 -5.98 4.61 10.60
N LEU A 201 -6.75 3.54 10.78
CA LEU A 201 -6.49 2.53 11.81
C LEU A 201 -5.15 1.81 11.58
N ALA A 202 -4.84 1.48 10.33
CA ALA A 202 -3.59 0.85 9.94
C ALA A 202 -2.39 1.76 10.27
N MET A 203 -2.47 3.06 9.93
CA MET A 203 -1.45 4.04 10.34
C MET A 203 -1.31 4.17 11.86
N PHE A 204 -2.40 4.08 12.61
CA PHE A 204 -2.33 4.12 14.08
C PHE A 204 -1.56 2.91 14.64
N LEU A 205 -1.77 1.72 14.08
CA LEU A 205 -1.01 0.51 14.47
C LEU A 205 0.49 0.67 14.18
N GLU A 206 0.85 1.25 13.04
CA GLU A 206 2.24 1.53 12.67
C GLU A 206 2.93 2.48 13.66
N ILE A 207 2.18 3.46 14.21
CA ILE A 207 2.71 4.39 15.22
C ILE A 207 2.78 3.74 16.61
N TYR A 208 1.80 2.89 16.94
CA TYR A 208 1.71 2.28 18.26
C TYR A 208 2.77 1.18 18.48
N ASP A 209 3.08 0.39 17.44
CA ASP A 209 4.27 -0.47 17.36
C ASP A 209 4.53 -1.32 18.64
N PHE A 210 3.53 -2.09 19.03
CA PHE A 210 3.55 -2.94 20.23
C PHE A 210 4.39 -4.22 20.03
N PRO A 211 5.00 -4.78 21.10
CA PRO A 211 5.84 -5.97 21.02
C PRO A 211 5.07 -7.25 20.65
N PRO A 212 5.73 -8.26 20.08
CA PRO A 212 5.08 -9.48 19.63
C PRO A 212 4.43 -10.27 20.77
N TYR A 213 3.12 -10.45 20.67
CA TYR A 213 2.37 -11.38 21.51
C TYR A 213 2.79 -12.82 21.20
N TRP A 214 3.10 -13.57 22.26
CA TRP A 214 3.67 -14.93 22.21
C TRP A 214 4.92 -15.06 21.32
N GLY A 215 5.62 -13.96 21.07
CA GLY A 215 6.81 -13.93 20.22
C GLY A 215 6.53 -14.04 18.71
N PHE A 216 5.27 -13.90 18.27
CA PHE A 216 4.89 -14.06 16.86
C PHE A 216 4.06 -12.92 16.27
N VAL A 217 3.16 -12.30 17.03
CA VAL A 217 2.17 -11.34 16.50
C VAL A 217 2.39 -9.97 17.11
N ASP A 218 2.99 -9.06 16.36
CA ASP A 218 3.21 -7.67 16.74
C ASP A 218 2.20 -6.73 16.05
N ALA A 219 2.40 -5.42 16.21
CA ALA A 219 1.57 -4.42 15.54
C ALA A 219 1.59 -4.54 14.02
N HIS A 220 2.75 -4.87 13.46
CA HIS A 220 2.94 -4.93 12.01
C HIS A 220 2.27 -6.18 11.41
N ALA A 221 2.28 -7.31 12.10
CA ALA A 221 1.47 -8.48 11.74
C ALA A 221 -0.04 -8.16 11.73
N VAL A 222 -0.55 -7.43 12.73
CA VAL A 222 -1.97 -7.00 12.74
C VAL A 222 -2.25 -6.03 11.59
N TRP A 223 -1.31 -5.12 11.30
CA TRP A 223 -1.39 -4.23 10.14
C TRP A 223 -1.52 -5.02 8.82
N HIS A 224 -0.67 -6.02 8.61
CA HIS A 224 -0.77 -6.91 7.44
C HIS A 224 -2.12 -7.61 7.36
N ALA A 225 -2.62 -8.15 8.47
CA ALA A 225 -3.92 -8.83 8.51
C ALA A 225 -5.06 -7.90 8.08
N LEU A 226 -5.07 -6.66 8.58
CA LEU A 226 -6.08 -5.66 8.23
C LEU A 226 -5.97 -5.20 6.77
N ALA A 227 -4.77 -5.16 6.21
CA ALA A 227 -4.55 -4.75 4.82
C ALA A 227 -5.24 -5.67 3.79
N ILE A 228 -5.50 -6.94 4.13
CA ILE A 228 -6.08 -7.94 3.21
C ILE A 228 -7.53 -7.58 2.81
N PRO A 229 -8.50 -7.46 3.75
CA PRO A 229 -9.85 -7.07 3.39
C PRO A 229 -9.91 -5.67 2.77
N PHE A 230 -9.04 -4.75 3.18
CA PHE A 230 -8.98 -3.41 2.59
C PHE A 230 -8.47 -3.43 1.14
N THR A 231 -7.48 -4.27 0.83
CA THR A 231 -7.00 -4.49 -0.54
C THR A 231 -8.10 -5.05 -1.43
N TYR A 232 -8.89 -6.00 -0.92
CA TYR A 232 -10.05 -6.52 -1.65
C TYR A 232 -11.08 -5.42 -1.95
N LEU A 233 -11.47 -4.65 -0.92
CA LEU A 233 -12.42 -3.54 -1.07
C LEU A 233 -11.89 -2.45 -1.99
N TRP A 234 -10.59 -2.19 -1.96
CA TRP A 234 -9.93 -1.23 -2.83
C TRP A 234 -10.04 -1.63 -4.29
N TRP A 235 -9.64 -2.84 -4.66
CA TRP A 235 -9.81 -3.33 -6.04
C TRP A 235 -11.28 -3.42 -6.45
N SER A 236 -12.19 -3.71 -5.50
CA SER A 236 -13.62 -3.64 -5.79
C SER A 236 -14.07 -2.21 -6.12
N PHE A 237 -13.61 -1.20 -5.37
CA PHE A 237 -13.89 0.20 -5.67
C PHE A 237 -13.34 0.59 -7.05
N VAL A 238 -12.11 0.19 -7.39
CA VAL A 238 -11.49 0.47 -8.70
C VAL A 238 -12.33 -0.09 -9.85
N LYS A 239 -12.83 -1.31 -9.70
CA LYS A 239 -13.72 -1.94 -10.69
C LYS A 239 -15.01 -1.15 -10.85
N ASP A 240 -15.72 -0.86 -9.76
CA ASP A 240 -16.96 -0.09 -9.83
C ASP A 240 -16.73 1.30 -10.44
N ASP A 241 -15.60 1.95 -10.11
CA ASP A 241 -15.24 3.24 -10.67
C ASP A 241 -15.03 3.16 -12.19
N SER A 242 -14.39 2.09 -12.67
CA SER A 242 -14.21 1.86 -14.10
C SER A 242 -15.53 1.63 -14.84
N GLU A 243 -16.48 0.92 -14.23
CA GLU A 243 -17.82 0.69 -14.79
C GLU A 243 -18.63 1.99 -14.83
N PHE A 244 -18.62 2.75 -13.74
CA PHE A 244 -19.32 4.03 -13.61
C PHE A 244 -18.82 5.02 -14.66
N ARG A 245 -17.50 5.16 -14.79
CA ARG A 245 -16.86 6.07 -15.76
C ARG A 245 -17.08 5.65 -17.20
N THR A 246 -16.95 4.36 -17.49
CA THR A 246 -17.21 3.82 -18.84
C THR A 246 -18.65 4.08 -19.24
N SER A 247 -19.61 3.78 -18.37
CA SER A 247 -21.03 4.03 -18.63
C SER A 247 -21.34 5.52 -18.85
N ALA A 248 -20.74 6.41 -18.05
CA ALA A 248 -20.93 7.85 -18.19
C ALA A 248 -20.37 8.40 -19.51
N LEU A 249 -19.22 7.89 -19.97
CA LEU A 249 -18.61 8.29 -21.23
C LEU A 249 -19.40 7.77 -22.44
N MET A 250 -19.88 6.53 -22.39
CA MET A 250 -20.70 5.96 -23.45
C MET A 250 -22.00 6.74 -23.68
N LYS A 251 -22.64 7.23 -22.61
CA LYS A 251 -23.84 8.06 -22.70
C LYS A 251 -23.60 9.41 -23.39
N LYS A 252 -22.34 9.87 -23.49
CA LYS A 252 -21.97 11.11 -24.18
C LYS A 252 -21.60 10.92 -25.64
N VAL A 253 -21.34 9.67 -26.05
CA VAL A 253 -20.95 9.31 -27.43
C VAL A 253 -22.17 8.89 -28.26
N LYS A 254 -23.25 8.47 -27.59
CA LYS A 254 -24.59 8.30 -28.20
C LYS A 254 -25.32 9.63 -28.25
#